data_AF-A0A410UFC7-F1
#
_entry.id   AF-A0A410UFC7-F1
#
_cell.length_a   1.000
_cell.length_b   1.000
_cell.length_c   1.000
_cell.angle_alpha   90.00
_cell.angle_beta   90.00
_cell.angle_gamma   90.00
#
_symmetry.space_group_name_H-M   'P 1'
#
loop_
_entity.id
_entity.type
_entity.pdbx_description
1 polymer ?
#
loop_
_entity_poly.entity_id
_entity_poly.type
_entity_poly.pdbx_seq_one_letter_code
_entity_poly.pdbx_strand_id
1 'polypeptide(L)'
;MNTIHQTEEFKAWMRDLRDDTAKAKVITRTKQAAAGNFGDVKHFDGISEMRINYGSGYRVYYAKQGKTVYLLLIGGDKSSQDRDIKKAQKLWKSIKG
;
A
#
# COMPACT_ATOMS: atom_id res chain seq x y z
N MET A 1 -15.69 7.53 -6.25
CA MET A 1 -14.24 7.53 -6.54
C MET A 1 -13.51 8.00 -5.29
N ASN A 2 -12.44 7.29 -4.92
CA ASN A 2 -11.60 7.61 -3.77
C ASN A 2 -10.46 8.55 -4.21
N THR A 3 -10.11 9.51 -3.36
CA THR A 3 -8.93 10.36 -3.55
C THR A 3 -7.70 9.61 -3.05
N ILE A 4 -6.65 9.53 -3.85
CA ILE A 4 -5.41 8.81 -3.50
C ILE A 4 -4.34 9.82 -3.07
N HIS A 5 -3.78 9.62 -1.87
CA HIS A 5 -2.55 10.27 -1.43
C HIS A 5 -1.44 9.22 -1.28
N GLN A 6 -0.23 9.57 -1.69
CA GLN A 6 0.94 8.69 -1.60
C GLN A 6 1.98 9.33 -0.69
N THR A 7 2.45 8.59 0.30
CA THR A 7 3.59 8.99 1.13
C THR A 7 4.89 8.97 0.33
N GLU A 8 5.93 9.58 0.88
CA GLU A 8 7.27 9.52 0.29
C GLU A 8 7.85 8.11 0.35
N GLU A 9 7.52 7.29 1.35
CA GLU A 9 7.93 5.89 1.43
C GLU A 9 7.34 5.06 0.28
N PHE A 10 6.07 5.28 -0.05
CA PHE A 10 5.44 4.62 -1.19
C PHE A 10 6.12 5.06 -2.51
N LYS A 11 6.32 6.36 -2.70
CA LYS A 11 6.95 6.90 -3.92
C LYS A 11 8.40 6.43 -4.08
N ALA A 12 9.17 6.43 -2.99
CA ALA A 12 10.55 5.96 -2.99
C ALA A 12 10.62 4.50 -3.43
N TRP A 13 9.78 3.63 -2.86
CA TRP A 13 9.72 2.23 -3.29
C TRP A 13 9.41 2.09 -4.78
N MET A 14 8.46 2.87 -5.30
CA MET A 14 8.11 2.86 -6.73
C MET A 14 9.26 3.33 -7.63
N ARG A 15 10.11 4.26 -7.15
CA ARG A 15 11.31 4.72 -7.87
C ARG A 15 12.40 3.65 -7.87
N ASP A 16 12.62 3.00 -6.73
CA ASP A 16 13.77 2.11 -6.51
C ASP A 16 13.54 0.69 -7.04
N LEU A 17 12.28 0.26 -7.21
CA LEU A 17 11.97 -1.04 -7.79
C LEU A 17 12.51 -1.13 -9.23
N ARG A 18 13.18 -2.23 -9.60
CA ARG A 18 13.66 -2.45 -10.98
C ARG A 18 12.71 -3.28 -11.84
N ASP A 19 11.80 -4.02 -11.22
CA ASP A 19 10.83 -4.86 -11.89
C ASP A 19 9.64 -4.02 -12.39
N ASP A 20 9.64 -3.69 -13.68
CA ASP A 20 8.58 -2.89 -14.30
C ASP A 20 7.22 -3.59 -14.33
N THR A 21 7.19 -4.93 -14.36
CA THR A 21 5.94 -5.69 -14.31
C THR A 21 5.33 -5.59 -12.92
N ALA A 22 6.14 -5.69 -11.87
CA ALA A 22 5.68 -5.45 -10.51
C ALA A 22 5.17 -4.02 -10.32
N LYS A 23 5.87 -3.00 -10.83
CA LYS A 23 5.38 -1.60 -10.81
C LYS A 23 4.02 -1.47 -11.49
N ALA A 24 3.86 -2.02 -12.69
CA ALA A 24 2.60 -1.94 -13.42
C ALA A 24 1.43 -2.59 -12.65
N LYS A 25 1.69 -3.70 -11.95
CA LYS A 25 0.69 -4.36 -11.10
C LYS A 25 0.31 -3.53 -9.88
N VAL A 26 1.28 -2.89 -9.22
CA VAL A 26 1.02 -1.96 -8.10
C VAL A 26 0.21 -0.74 -8.58
N ILE A 27 0.57 -0.15 -9.72
CA ILE A 27 -0.17 0.96 -10.33
C ILE A 27 -1.60 0.54 -10.64
N THR A 28 -1.78 -0.63 -11.26
CA THR A 28 -3.10 -1.18 -11.57
C THR A 28 -3.95 -1.37 -10.31
N ARG A 29 -3.39 -1.97 -9.26
CA ARG A 29 -4.10 -2.14 -7.99
C ARG A 29 -4.46 -0.79 -7.35
N THR A 30 -3.58 0.20 -7.44
CA THR A 30 -3.85 1.56 -6.95
C THR A 30 -5.00 2.22 -7.70
N LYS A 31 -5.06 2.08 -9.03
CA LYS A 31 -6.18 2.58 -9.85
C LYS A 31 -7.50 1.89 -9.50
N GLN A 32 -7.48 0.58 -9.28
CA GLN A 32 -8.66 -0.17 -8.83
C GLN A 32 -9.14 0.34 -7.46
N ALA A 33 -8.21 0.58 -6.52
CA ALA A 33 -8.53 1.13 -5.20
C ALA A 33 -9.14 2.54 -5.30
N ALA A 34 -8.67 3.37 -6.22
CA ALA A 34 -9.27 4.67 -6.53
C ALA A 34 -10.72 4.54 -7.04
N ALA A 35 -11.00 3.49 -7.81
CA ALA A 35 -12.36 3.16 -8.25
C ALA A 35 -13.23 2.51 -7.15
N GLY A 36 -12.66 2.18 -6.00
CA GLY A 36 -13.36 1.54 -4.87
C GLY A 36 -13.19 0.02 -4.79
N ASN A 37 -12.45 -0.59 -5.71
CA ASN A 37 -12.13 -2.01 -5.69
C ASN A 37 -10.72 -2.23 -5.12
N PHE A 38 -10.63 -2.67 -3.86
CA PHE A 38 -9.36 -2.92 -3.19
C PHE A 38 -8.83 -4.35 -3.42
N GLY A 39 -9.64 -5.22 -4.03
CA GLY A 39 -9.33 -6.62 -4.29
C GLY A 39 -9.16 -7.43 -2.99
N ASP A 40 -8.15 -8.28 -2.98
CA ASP A 40 -7.79 -9.08 -1.80
C ASP A 40 -7.16 -8.19 -0.71
N VAL A 41 -7.89 -8.02 0.40
CA VAL A 41 -7.55 -7.11 1.50
C VAL A 41 -7.42 -7.85 2.83
N LYS A 42 -6.42 -7.47 3.62
CA LYS A 42 -6.32 -7.80 5.04
C LYS A 42 -6.38 -6.52 5.89
N HIS A 43 -7.12 -6.56 6.99
CA HIS A 43 -7.26 -5.43 7.91
C HIS A 43 -6.38 -5.62 9.14
N PHE A 44 -5.86 -4.51 9.66
CA PHE A 44 -5.06 -4.43 10.87
C PHE A 44 -5.52 -3.22 11.70
N ASP A 45 -4.93 -3.01 12.88
CA ASP A 45 -5.25 -1.84 13.70
C ASP A 45 -4.87 -0.54 12.97
N GLY A 46 -5.91 0.20 12.56
CA GLY A 46 -5.83 1.51 11.91
C GLY A 46 -5.45 1.51 10.42
N ILE A 47 -4.98 0.38 9.86
CA ILE A 47 -4.53 0.28 8.46
C ILE A 47 -5.09 -0.96 7.78
N SER A 48 -4.85 -1.08 6.48
CA SER A 48 -5.22 -2.24 5.66
C SER A 48 -4.15 -2.52 4.63
N GLU A 49 -4.19 -3.71 4.05
CA GLU A 49 -3.17 -4.22 3.15
C GLU A 49 -3.84 -4.84 1.93
N MET A 50 -3.51 -4.34 0.73
CA MET A 50 -3.91 -4.97 -0.53
C MET A 50 -2.83 -5.97 -0.96
N ARG A 51 -3.23 -7.21 -1.19
CA ARG A 51 -2.33 -8.30 -1.59
C ARG A 51 -2.25 -8.39 -3.11
N ILE A 52 -1.01 -8.43 -3.62
CA ILE A 52 -0.72 -8.59 -5.05
C ILE A 52 0.08 -9.89 -5.23
N ASN A 53 -0.56 -10.90 -5.81
CA ASN A 53 0.05 -12.19 -6.06
C ASN A 53 0.92 -12.12 -7.32
N TYR A 54 2.14 -11.63 -7.16
CA TYR A 54 3.17 -11.57 -8.20
C TYR A 54 4.55 -11.53 -7.56
N GLY A 55 5.52 -12.23 -8.17
CA GLY A 55 6.89 -12.30 -7.67
C GLY A 55 6.95 -12.77 -6.22
N SER A 56 7.64 -12.01 -5.37
CA SER A 56 7.80 -12.24 -3.93
C SER A 56 6.52 -12.03 -3.10
N GLY A 57 5.42 -11.57 -3.72
CA GLY A 57 4.13 -11.35 -3.05
C GLY A 57 4.01 -9.97 -2.45
N TYR A 58 3.96 -8.95 -3.31
CA TYR A 58 3.88 -7.54 -2.93
C TYR A 58 2.61 -7.18 -2.12
N ARG A 59 2.77 -6.26 -1.17
CA ARG A 59 1.71 -5.78 -0.28
C ARG A 59 1.65 -4.27 -0.29
N VAL A 60 0.52 -3.68 -0.67
CA VAL A 60 0.32 -2.22 -0.56
C VAL A 60 -0.40 -1.93 0.74
N TYR A 61 0.29 -1.32 1.70
CA TYR A 61 -0.30 -0.90 2.96
C TYR A 61 -0.92 0.49 2.79
N TYR A 62 -2.15 0.64 3.29
CA TYR A 62 -2.91 1.87 3.15
C TYR A 62 -3.78 2.14 4.38
N ALA A 63 -4.19 3.39 4.55
CA ALA A 63 -5.23 3.79 5.49
C ALA A 63 -6.36 4.52 4.74
N LYS A 64 -7.54 4.58 5.37
CA LYS A 64 -8.69 5.31 4.84
C LYS A 64 -9.21 6.33 5.84
N GLN A 65 -9.56 7.51 5.33
CA GLN A 65 -10.31 8.53 6.05
C GLN A 65 -11.41 9.05 5.12
N GLY A 66 -12.65 8.61 5.36
CA GLY A 66 -13.76 8.85 4.45
C GLY A 66 -13.49 8.29 3.05
N LYS A 67 -13.51 9.17 2.04
CA LYS A 67 -13.19 8.84 0.64
C LYS A 67 -11.71 8.97 0.29
N THR A 68 -10.87 9.38 1.24
CA THR A 68 -9.43 9.51 1.05
C THR A 68 -8.73 8.20 1.40
N VAL A 69 -7.87 7.73 0.50
CA VAL A 69 -7.01 6.56 0.67
C VAL A 69 -5.56 7.05 0.70
N TYR A 70 -4.86 6.74 1.79
CA TYR A 70 -3.44 7.05 1.96
C TYR A 70 -2.64 5.78 1.69
N LEU A 71 -1.87 5.73 0.62
CA LEU A 71 -0.92 4.65 0.35
C LEU A 71 0.35 4.93 1.17
N LEU A 72 0.62 4.07 2.15
CA LEU A 72 1.60 4.30 3.20
C LEU A 72 2.98 3.74 2.84
N LEU A 73 3.04 2.50 2.37
CA LEU A 73 4.27 1.85 1.90
C LEU A 73 3.93 0.58 1.14
N ILE A 74 4.95 0.01 0.49
CA ILE A 74 4.86 -1.27 -0.21
C ILE A 74 5.82 -2.26 0.45
N GLY A 75 5.28 -3.41 0.88
CA GLY A 75 6.06 -4.55 1.33
C GLY A 75 6.49 -5.40 0.14
N GLY A 76 7.78 -5.73 0.10
CA GLY A 76 8.41 -6.48 -1.00
C GLY A 76 8.59 -7.97 -0.73
N ASP A 77 8.47 -8.44 0.50
CA ASP A 77 8.65 -9.83 0.88
C ASP A 77 7.74 -10.16 2.08
N LYS A 78 7.18 -11.37 2.11
CA LYS A 78 6.42 -11.86 3.25
C LYS A 78 7.27 -11.93 4.52
N SER A 79 8.58 -12.18 4.42
CA SER A 79 9.50 -12.22 5.56
C SER A 79 9.61 -10.88 6.30
N SER A 80 9.35 -9.75 5.62
CA SER A 80 9.36 -8.41 6.21
C SER A 80 7.98 -7.92 6.70
N GLN A 81 6.92 -8.72 6.52
CA GLN A 81 5.53 -8.29 6.73
C GLN A 81 5.29 -7.66 8.11
N ASP A 82 5.77 -8.28 9.19
CA ASP A 82 5.55 -7.74 10.54
C ASP A 82 6.23 -6.38 10.75
N ARG A 83 7.40 -6.18 10.14
CA ARG A 83 8.12 -4.89 10.16
C ARG A 83 7.37 -3.85 9.36
N ASP A 84 6.85 -4.24 8.21
CA ASP A 84 6.11 -3.38 7.29
C ASP A 84 4.78 -2.92 7.89
N ILE A 85 4.04 -3.82 8.57
CA ILE A 85 2.81 -3.48 9.31
C ILE A 85 3.12 -2.42 10.38
N LYS A 86 4.13 -2.66 11.22
CA LYS A 86 4.52 -1.71 12.28
C LYS A 86 4.92 -0.35 11.70
N LYS A 87 5.69 -0.34 10.61
CA LYS A 87 6.08 0.89 9.92
C LYS A 87 4.88 1.62 9.35
N ALA A 88 3.96 0.92 8.69
CA ALA A 88 2.73 1.50 8.13
C ALA A 88 1.83 2.09 9.23
N GLN A 89 1.65 1.40 10.35
CA GLN A 89 0.91 1.93 11.49
C GLN A 89 1.53 3.20 12.05
N LYS A 90 2.88 3.25 12.15
CA LYS A 90 3.59 4.45 12.59
C LYS A 90 3.38 5.61 11.63
N LEU A 91 3.52 5.39 10.32
CA LEU A 91 3.25 6.41 9.30
C LEU A 91 1.82 6.92 9.40
N TRP A 92 0.85 6.02 9.55
CA TRP A 92 -0.55 6.44 9.65
C TRP A 92 -0.81 7.28 10.90
N LYS A 93 -0.27 6.90 12.05
CA LYS A 93 -0.36 7.71 13.27
C LYS A 93 0.24 9.11 13.08
N SER A 94 1.36 9.23 12.37
CA SER A 94 1.97 10.52 12.06
C SER A 94 1.14 11.38 11.08
N ILE A 95 0.39 10.75 10.16
CA ILE A 95 -0.47 11.47 9.20
C ILE A 95 -1.79 11.90 9.83
N LYS A 96 -2.37 11.05 10.69
CA LYS A 96 -3.65 11.31 11.36
C LYS A 96 -3.51 12.27 12.56
N GLY A 97 -2.27 12.46 13.04
CA GLY A 97 -1.92 13.29 14.19
C GLY A 97 -2.51 14.69 14.13
#